data_AF-A0A7V6J1C8-F1
#
_entry.id   AF-A0A7V6J1C8-F1
#
_cell.length_a   1.000
_cell.length_b   1.000
_cell.length_c   1.000
_cell.angle_alpha   90.00
_cell.angle_beta   90.00
_cell.angle_gamma   90.00
#
_symmetry.space_group_name_H-M   'P 1'
#
loop_
_entity.id
_entity.type
_entity.pdbx_description
1 polymer ?
#
loop_
_entity_poly.entity_id
_entity_poly.type
_entity_poly.pdbx_seq_one_letter_code
_entity_poly.pdbx_strand_id
1 'polypeptide(L)'
;MDTILKSLPSILNTFDIKDAYVFSEEDTTYMIIRRNKSISLYDWQMFEDVTKDNCKIEKLFIISYEELTDGLRNELISKSIYVDGGNNNE
;
A
#
# COMPACT_ATOMS: atom_id res chain seq x y z
N MET A 1 5.73 -24.48 4.74
CA MET A 1 4.94 -23.68 3.77
C MET A 1 3.59 -23.28 4.37
N ASP A 2 2.83 -24.19 4.95
CA ASP A 2 1.54 -23.90 5.59
C ASP A 2 1.58 -22.89 6.76
N THR A 3 2.69 -22.79 7.48
CA THR A 3 2.81 -21.87 8.62
C THR A 3 2.93 -20.41 8.18
N ILE A 4 3.55 -20.15 7.01
CA ILE A 4 3.72 -18.79 6.46
C ILE A 4 2.39 -18.29 5.87
N LEU A 5 1.63 -19.18 5.22
CA LEU A 5 0.29 -18.88 4.73
C LEU A 5 -0.73 -18.67 5.87
N LYS A 6 -0.53 -19.31 7.03
CA LYS A 6 -1.31 -19.05 8.25
C LYS A 6 -0.90 -17.78 9.01
N SER A 7 0.28 -17.21 8.75
CA SER A 7 0.69 -15.88 9.25
C SER A 7 0.41 -14.74 8.26
N LEU A 8 0.23 -15.05 6.96
CA LEU A 8 -0.29 -14.14 5.93
C LEU A 8 -1.81 -13.75 5.98
N PRO A 9 -2.64 -14.10 7.00
CA PRO A 9 -4.05 -13.65 7.03
C PRO A 9 -4.34 -12.25 7.60
N SER A 10 -3.42 -11.53 8.26
CA SER A 10 -3.82 -10.26 8.94
C SER A 10 -3.44 -8.98 8.20
N ILE A 11 -2.49 -9.02 7.26
CA ILE A 11 -2.00 -7.78 6.64
C ILE A 11 -2.91 -7.27 5.53
N LEU A 12 -3.43 -8.17 4.67
CA LEU A 12 -4.44 -7.82 3.66
C LEU A 12 -5.77 -7.38 4.27
N ASN A 13 -6.06 -7.79 5.52
CA ASN A 13 -7.22 -7.30 6.28
C ASN A 13 -6.95 -5.97 7.00
N THR A 14 -5.68 -5.59 7.11
CA THR A 14 -5.28 -4.31 7.70
C THR A 14 -5.39 -3.20 6.67
N PHE A 15 -4.92 -3.43 5.45
CA PHE A 15 -4.96 -2.45 4.39
C PHE A 15 -6.29 -2.50 3.65
N ASP A 16 -6.89 -1.34 3.41
CA ASP A 16 -7.96 -1.24 2.43
C ASP A 16 -7.33 -1.08 1.05
N ILE A 17 -6.90 -2.21 0.49
CA ILE A 17 -6.25 -2.28 -0.82
C ILE A 17 -7.19 -1.84 -1.97
N LYS A 18 -8.48 -1.59 -1.68
CA LYS A 18 -9.45 -1.11 -2.67
C LYS A 18 -9.23 0.35 -3.04
N ASP A 19 -8.60 1.12 -2.16
CA ASP A 19 -8.37 2.55 -2.37
C ASP A 19 -6.86 2.88 -2.28
N ALA A 20 -6.10 2.46 -3.30
CA ALA A 20 -4.70 2.84 -3.41
C ALA A 20 -4.53 3.99 -4.42
N TYR A 21 -3.64 4.92 -4.10
CA TYR A 21 -3.22 5.98 -5.01
C TYR A 21 -1.74 5.81 -5.32
N VAL A 22 -1.39 5.73 -6.60
CA VAL A 22 -0.01 5.47 -7.02
C VAL A 22 0.49 6.61 -7.90
N PHE A 23 1.68 7.12 -7.60
CA PHE A 23 2.39 8.06 -8.45
C PHE A 23 3.89 7.73 -8.46
N SER A 24 4.59 8.22 -9.47
CA SER A 24 6.04 8.09 -9.54
C SER A 24 6.67 9.47 -9.65
N GLU A 25 7.75 9.68 -8.91
CA GLU A 25 8.63 10.83 -9.07
C GLU A 25 10.05 10.33 -9.28
N GLU A 26 10.70 10.82 -10.33
CA GLU A 26 12.01 10.34 -10.77
C GLU A 26 11.99 8.82 -10.98
N ASP A 27 12.78 8.07 -10.20
CA ASP A 27 12.89 6.61 -10.23
C ASP A 27 12.20 5.92 -9.04
N THR A 28 11.41 6.67 -8.26
CA THR A 28 10.74 6.19 -7.06
C THR A 28 9.23 6.14 -7.26
N THR A 29 8.64 4.99 -6.95
CA THR A 29 7.19 4.80 -6.91
C THR A 29 6.67 5.01 -5.49
N TYR A 30 5.60 5.77 -5.37
CA TYR A 30 4.92 6.03 -4.12
C TYR A 30 3.52 5.45 -4.19
N MET A 31 3.13 4.73 -3.13
CA MET A 31 1.80 4.17 -2.97
C MET A 31 1.19 4.73 -1.69
N ILE A 32 0.09 5.45 -1.82
CA ILE A 32 -0.71 5.90 -0.68
C ILE A 32 -1.82 4.87 -0.49
N ILE A 33 -1.91 4.30 0.70
CA ILE A 33 -2.89 3.26 1.01
C ILE A 33 -3.64 3.60 2.29
N ARG A 34 -4.93 3.32 2.30
CA ARG A 34 -5.75 3.37 3.50
C ARG A 34 -5.54 2.12 4.34
N ARG A 35 -5.68 2.27 5.65
CA ARG A 35 -5.62 1.12 6.57
C ARG A 35 -6.70 1.22 7.63
N ASN A 36 -7.29 0.06 7.89
CA ASN A 36 -8.37 -0.13 8.84
C ASN A 36 -7.87 -0.18 10.29
N LYS A 37 -6.58 -0.46 10.50
CA LYS A 37 -5.96 -0.63 11.81
C LYS A 37 -4.54 -0.12 11.81
N SER A 38 -4.07 0.31 12.98
CA SER A 38 -2.64 0.54 13.19
C SER A 38 -1.88 -0.79 13.11
N ILE A 39 -0.66 -0.75 12.58
CA ILE A 39 0.23 -1.90 12.52
C ILE A 39 1.60 -1.55 13.06
N SER A 40 2.34 -2.59 13.44
CA SER A 40 3.72 -2.42 13.84
C SER A 40 4.57 -1.97 12.64
N LEU A 41 5.70 -1.31 12.93
CA LEU A 41 6.68 -0.94 11.92
C LEU A 41 7.20 -2.17 11.15
N TYR A 42 7.32 -3.30 11.83
CA TYR A 42 7.76 -4.56 11.23
C TYR A 42 6.77 -5.06 10.17
N ASP A 43 5.47 -5.08 10.50
CA ASP A 43 4.44 -5.49 9.55
C ASP A 43 4.37 -4.52 8.36
N TRP A 44 4.56 -3.22 8.61
CA TRP A 44 4.63 -2.21 7.55
C TRP A 44 5.77 -2.48 6.56
N GLN A 45 6.98 -2.71 7.08
CA GLN A 45 8.15 -3.04 6.25
C GLN A 45 7.94 -4.34 5.48
N MET A 46 7.41 -5.37 6.13
CA MET A 46 7.09 -6.64 5.47
C MET A 46 6.09 -6.44 4.31
N PHE A 47 5.07 -5.61 4.48
CA PHE A 47 4.12 -5.30 3.41
C PHE A 47 4.78 -4.57 2.23
N GLU A 48 5.63 -3.59 2.53
CA GLU A 48 6.37 -2.85 1.51
C GLU A 48 7.31 -3.78 0.72
N ASP A 49 8.07 -4.64 1.40
CA ASP A 49 8.99 -5.60 0.77
C ASP A 49 8.26 -6.62 -0.11
N VAL A 50 7.16 -7.20 0.40
CA VAL A 50 6.33 -8.13 -0.37
C VAL A 50 5.73 -7.43 -1.60
N THR A 51 5.34 -6.17 -1.49
CA THR A 51 4.79 -5.40 -2.62
C THR A 51 5.88 -5.09 -3.65
N LYS A 52 7.07 -4.67 -3.21
CA LYS A 52 8.24 -4.46 -4.09
C LYS A 52 8.55 -5.71 -4.91
N ASP A 53 8.64 -6.86 -4.25
CA ASP A 53 8.99 -8.13 -4.89
C ASP A 53 7.92 -8.59 -5.89
N ASN A 54 6.64 -8.52 -5.52
CA ASN A 54 5.55 -8.96 -6.40
C ASN A 54 5.35 -8.04 -7.60
N CYS A 55 5.44 -6.73 -7.39
CA CYS A 55 5.27 -5.74 -8.46
C CYS A 55 6.56 -5.48 -9.24
N LYS A 56 7.70 -6.06 -8.81
CA LYS A 56 9.04 -5.84 -9.39
C LYS A 56 9.42 -4.35 -9.40
N ILE A 57 9.11 -3.65 -8.29
CA ILE A 57 9.41 -2.24 -8.11
C ILE A 57 10.61 -2.12 -7.18
N GLU A 58 11.73 -1.62 -7.69
CA GLU A 58 12.99 -1.50 -6.93
C GLU A 58 12.90 -0.45 -5.82
N LYS A 59 12.29 0.70 -6.13
CA LYS A 59 12.11 1.83 -5.20
C LYS A 59 10.62 2.10 -5.00
N LEU A 60 10.02 1.41 -4.03
CA LEU A 60 8.65 1.65 -3.56
C LEU A 60 8.70 2.26 -2.17
N PHE A 61 7.87 3.28 -1.93
CA PHE A 61 7.53 3.75 -0.59
C PHE A 61 6.02 3.70 -0.40
N ILE A 62 5.59 3.05 0.67
CA ILE A 62 4.18 3.02 1.04
C ILE A 62 3.93 4.08 2.10
N ILE A 63 2.87 4.86 1.91
CA ILE A 63 2.46 5.97 2.77
C ILE A 63 1.05 5.68 3.31
N SER A 64 0.86 5.82 4.62
CA SER A 64 -0.48 5.73 5.22
C SER A 64 -1.27 6.99 4.89
N TYR A 65 -2.44 6.81 4.29
CA TYR A 65 -3.40 7.89 4.02
C TYR A 65 -3.76 8.69 5.28
N GLU A 66 -3.87 7.99 6.42
CA GLU A 66 -4.27 8.50 7.73
C GLU A 66 -3.20 9.38 8.38
N GLU A 67 -1.94 9.27 7.95
CA GLU A 67 -0.80 10.05 8.47
C GLU A 67 -0.57 11.35 7.69
N LEU A 68 -1.24 11.51 6.55
CA LEU A 68 -1.15 12.71 5.73
C LEU A 68 -2.09 13.81 6.23
N THR A 69 -1.60 15.04 6.30
CA THR A 69 -2.43 16.24 6.46
C THR A 69 -3.30 16.45 5.21
N ASP A 70 -4.47 17.07 5.34
CA ASP A 70 -5.40 17.23 4.22
C ASP A 70 -4.78 17.98 3.03
N GLY A 71 -3.95 19.00 3.29
CA GLY A 71 -3.25 19.75 2.25
C GLY A 71 -2.30 18.87 1.44
N LEU A 72 -1.41 18.16 2.13
CA LEU A 72 -0.44 17.26 1.50
C LEU A 72 -1.15 16.09 0.80
N ARG A 73 -2.17 15.51 1.45
CA ARG A 73 -2.99 14.44 0.87
C ARG A 73 -3.60 14.85 -0.46
N ASN A 74 -4.25 16.01 -0.53
CA ASN A 74 -4.89 16.49 -1.76
C ASN A 74 -3.87 16.73 -2.86
N GLU A 75 -2.71 17.30 -2.52
CA GLU A 75 -1.61 17.49 -3.45
C GLU A 75 -1.14 16.14 -4.02
N LEU A 76 -0.83 15.17 -3.16
CA LEU A 76 -0.31 13.87 -3.60
C LEU A 76 -1.36 13.07 -4.39
N ILE A 77 -2.63 13.12 -3.99
CA ILE A 77 -3.70 12.45 -4.73
C ILE A 77 -3.90 13.08 -6.10
N SER A 78 -3.76 14.41 -6.23
CA SER A 78 -3.96 15.09 -7.52
C SER A 78 -2.97 14.69 -8.61
N LYS A 79 -1.78 14.21 -8.24
CA LYS A 79 -0.76 13.69 -9.15
C LYS A 79 -0.75 12.16 -9.27
N SER A 80 -1.68 11.49 -8.61
CA SER A 80 -1.74 10.02 -8.54
C SER A 80 -2.79 9.42 -9.47
N ILE A 81 -2.57 8.16 -9.81
CA ILE A 81 -3.56 7.29 -10.43
C ILE A 81 -4.25 6.51 -9.31
N TYR A 82 -5.58 6.55 -9.30
CA TYR A 82 -6.38 5.71 -8.42
C TYR A 82 -6.38 4.27 -8.93
N VAL A 83 -6.06 3.34 -8.04
CA VAL A 83 -6.06 1.90 -8.28
C VAL A 83 -7.17 1.30 -7.42
N ASP A 84 -8.27 0.93 -8.09
CA ASP A 84 -9.31 0.12 -7.47
C ASP A 84 -8.79 -1.31 -7.34
N GLY A 85 -8.68 -1.80 -6.10
CA GLY A 85 -8.35 -3.20 -5.80
C GLY A 85 -9.49 -4.17 -6.10
N GLY A 86 -10.27 -3.87 -7.14
CA GLY A 86 -11.58 -4.43 -7.44
C GLY A 86 -11.66 -5.94 -7.32
N ASN A 87 -12.79 -6.39 -6.76
CA ASN A 87 -13.27 -7.77 -6.88
C ASN A 87 -13.28 -8.13 -8.37
N ASN A 88 -12.32 -8.96 -8.80
CA ASN A 88 -12.44 -9.71 -10.05
C ASN A 88 -13.54 -10.75 -9.83
N ASN A 89 -14.79 -10.35 -10.01
CA ASN A 89 -15.84 -11.29 -10.39
C ASN A 89 -15.60 -11.64 -11.87
N GLU A 90 -14.65 -12.53 -12.11
CA GLU A 90 -14.63 -13.41 -13.29
C GLU A 90 -14.78 -14.87 -12.81
#